data_AF-A0A8J2RSP7-F1
#
_entry.id   AF-A0A8J2RSP7-F1
#
_cell.length_a   1.000
_cell.length_b   1.000
_cell.length_c   1.000
_cell.angle_alpha   90.00
_cell.angle_beta   90.00
_cell.angle_gamma   90.00
#
_symmetry.space_group_name_H-M   'P 1'
#
loop_
_entity.id
_entity.type
_entity.pdbx_description
1 polymer ?
#
loop_
_entity_poly.entity_id
_entity_poly.type
_entity_poly.pdbx_seq_one_letter_code
_entity_poly.pdbx_strand_id
1 'polypeptide(L)'
;MVHQTRVLVWLFVSGVSMLKLTICFFNVNFLHRWVGGPQIELIAIATGGRIVPRFEELTSDKLGYAGVVKELCFGTTKDRMLVIEECTNSKVVTIFIRGGNRMIVDEAKRSIHDALCRILNLIKTLEQYPFRAFADALESIPLALAENSGLNPIHTLTEIKARQNNAALGIDCLCKGTADMKEQHVIETLHSKNEQILLATEVVRNISLLLYPDDGKQHR
;
A
#
# COMPACT_ATOMS: atom_id res chain seq x y z
N MET A 1 -40.42 -13.08 12.80
CA MET A 1 -39.94 -12.85 11.42
C MET A 1 -39.60 -11.37 11.30
N VAL A 2 -38.33 -11.03 11.09
CA VAL A 2 -37.93 -9.61 10.92
C VAL A 2 -38.32 -9.19 9.51
N HIS A 3 -39.27 -8.26 9.38
CA HIS A 3 -39.48 -7.58 8.11
C HIS A 3 -38.24 -6.72 7.81
N GLN A 4 -37.34 -7.23 6.98
CA GLN A 4 -36.33 -6.39 6.33
C GLN A 4 -37.07 -5.33 5.52
N THR A 5 -37.13 -4.10 6.03
CA THR A 5 -37.67 -2.95 5.32
C THR A 5 -36.78 -2.68 4.13
N ARG A 6 -37.23 -3.14 2.98
CA ARG A 6 -36.54 -3.03 1.70
C ARG A 6 -36.47 -1.53 1.31
N VAL A 7 -35.29 -0.95 1.00
CA VAL A 7 -35.05 0.48 0.60
C VAL A 7 -34.41 0.62 -0.79
N LEU A 8 -34.89 1.49 -1.69
CA LEU A 8 -34.48 1.51 -3.10
C LEU A 8 -33.80 2.82 -3.49
N VAL A 9 -32.58 2.74 -4.01
CA VAL A 9 -31.78 3.92 -4.35
C VAL A 9 -31.47 3.95 -5.83
N TRP A 10 -31.94 5.00 -6.49
CA TRP A 10 -31.57 5.32 -7.87
C TRP A 10 -30.45 6.35 -7.88
N LEU A 11 -29.30 5.99 -8.46
CA LEU A 11 -28.16 6.87 -8.65
C LEU A 11 -27.98 7.22 -10.13
N PHE A 12 -28.15 8.51 -10.45
CA PHE A 12 -28.03 9.03 -11.82
C PHE A 12 -26.74 9.84 -12.00
N VAL A 13 -25.96 9.51 -13.03
CA VAL A 13 -24.67 10.19 -13.32
C VAL A 13 -24.88 11.61 -13.88
N SER A 14 -25.95 11.84 -14.64
CA SER A 14 -26.23 13.13 -15.27
C SER A 14 -27.70 13.53 -15.12
N GLY A 15 -27.99 14.82 -15.28
CA GLY A 15 -29.35 15.35 -15.26
C GLY A 15 -30.18 14.90 -16.47
N VAL A 16 -30.79 13.73 -16.38
CA VAL A 16 -31.90 13.20 -17.23
C VAL A 16 -31.57 12.96 -18.72
N SER A 17 -30.55 13.59 -19.31
CA SER A 17 -30.28 13.54 -20.76
C SER A 17 -29.25 12.50 -21.22
N MET A 18 -28.50 11.84 -20.32
CA MET A 18 -27.66 10.70 -20.69
C MET A 18 -27.76 9.54 -19.69
N LEU A 19 -28.32 8.46 -20.21
CA LEU A 19 -28.61 7.18 -19.59
C LEU A 19 -27.35 6.43 -19.11
N LYS A 20 -27.03 6.61 -17.82
CA LYS A 20 -26.19 5.70 -17.02
C LYS A 20 -26.81 5.57 -15.64
N LEU A 21 -27.08 4.33 -15.25
CA LEU A 21 -28.06 3.96 -14.24
C LEU A 21 -27.50 2.81 -13.40
N THR A 22 -27.16 3.09 -12.13
CA THR A 22 -26.79 2.03 -11.18
C THR A 22 -27.88 1.91 -10.15
N ILE A 23 -28.35 0.67 -9.96
CA ILE A 23 -29.60 0.39 -9.26
C ILE A 23 -29.29 -0.52 -8.09
N CYS A 24 -29.44 0.01 -6.89
CA CYS A 24 -29.56 -0.80 -5.68
C CYS A 24 -31.06 -0.91 -5.37
N PHE A 25 -31.60 -2.11 -5.57
CA PHE A 25 -33.01 -2.37 -5.29
C PHE A 25 -33.24 -2.39 -3.78
N PHE A 26 -34.42 -1.92 -3.33
CA PHE A 26 -35.24 -2.70 -2.40
C PHE A 26 -36.72 -2.20 -2.27
N ASN A 27 -37.10 -1.07 -1.63
CA ASN A 27 -38.39 -0.29 -1.80
C ASN A 27 -38.67 0.90 -0.78
N VAL A 28 -37.88 1.99 -0.78
CA VAL A 28 -38.27 3.34 -0.26
C VAL A 28 -37.60 4.36 -1.18
N ASN A 29 -38.34 5.32 -1.71
CA ASN A 29 -37.90 6.14 -2.86
C ASN A 29 -36.85 7.21 -2.53
N PHE A 30 -35.57 6.82 -2.43
CA PHE A 30 -34.45 7.76 -2.44
C PHE A 30 -33.90 7.93 -3.86
N LEU A 31 -34.13 9.10 -4.44
CA LEU A 31 -33.63 9.48 -5.77
C LEU A 31 -32.46 10.47 -5.61
N HIS A 32 -31.22 10.01 -5.82
CA HIS A 32 -30.07 10.90 -5.82
C HIS A 32 -29.58 11.17 -7.24
N ARG A 33 -29.58 12.45 -7.61
CA ARG A 33 -29.12 12.93 -8.93
C ARG A 33 -27.67 13.41 -8.81
N TRP A 34 -26.95 13.39 -9.94
CA TRP A 34 -25.57 13.93 -10.06
C TRP A 34 -24.52 13.18 -9.23
N VAL A 35 -24.37 11.88 -9.47
CA VAL A 35 -23.23 11.08 -8.95
C VAL A 35 -22.07 11.15 -9.95
N GLY A 36 -20.84 11.39 -9.46
CA GLY A 36 -19.66 11.42 -10.32
C GLY A 36 -19.33 10.04 -10.91
N GLY A 37 -18.82 10.00 -12.14
CA GLY A 37 -18.48 8.74 -12.85
C GLY A 37 -17.66 7.75 -12.00
N PRO A 38 -16.51 8.13 -11.43
CA PRO A 38 -15.71 7.21 -10.60
C PRO A 38 -16.42 6.73 -9.33
N GLN A 39 -17.35 7.53 -8.78
CA GLN A 39 -18.08 7.18 -7.56
C GLN A 39 -19.11 6.08 -7.82
N ILE A 40 -19.72 6.06 -9.01
CA ILE A 40 -20.72 5.05 -9.37
C ILE A 40 -20.09 3.67 -9.62
N GLU A 41 -18.83 3.64 -10.08
CA GLU A 41 -18.02 2.42 -10.21
C GLU A 41 -17.65 1.85 -8.84
N LEU A 42 -17.19 2.69 -7.91
CA LEU A 42 -16.89 2.26 -6.53
C LEU A 42 -18.13 1.70 -5.81
N ILE A 43 -19.31 2.33 -5.97
CA ILE A 43 -20.57 1.85 -5.40
C ILE A 43 -21.00 0.52 -6.05
N ALA A 44 -20.86 0.38 -7.37
CA ALA A 44 -21.13 -0.88 -8.07
C ALA A 44 -20.23 -2.02 -7.57
N ILE A 45 -18.92 -1.77 -7.42
CA ILE A 45 -17.97 -2.77 -6.90
C ILE A 45 -18.28 -3.12 -5.44
N ALA A 46 -18.57 -2.13 -4.58
CA ALA A 46 -18.89 -2.36 -3.17
C ALA A 46 -20.15 -3.20 -2.99
N THR A 47 -21.22 -2.87 -3.71
CA THR A 47 -22.52 -3.56 -3.63
C THR A 47 -22.62 -4.84 -4.46
N GLY A 48 -21.64 -5.10 -5.34
CA GLY A 48 -21.67 -6.20 -6.31
C GLY A 48 -22.60 -5.98 -7.50
N GLY A 49 -23.26 -4.82 -7.61
CA GLY A 49 -24.14 -4.49 -8.72
C GLY A 49 -23.39 -4.18 -10.02
N ARG A 50 -24.11 -4.21 -11.15
CA ARG A 50 -23.59 -3.79 -12.46
C ARG A 50 -24.21 -2.46 -12.88
N ILE A 51 -23.38 -1.59 -13.44
CA ILE A 51 -23.83 -0.33 -14.04
C ILE A 51 -24.60 -0.67 -15.33
N VAL A 52 -25.84 -0.18 -15.44
CA VAL A 52 -26.70 -0.40 -16.61
C VAL A 52 -26.76 0.90 -17.41
N PRO A 53 -26.58 0.88 -18.74
CA PRO A 53 -26.78 2.08 -19.54
C PRO A 53 -28.29 2.35 -19.74
N ARG A 54 -29.05 1.36 -20.25
CA ARG A 54 -30.44 1.52 -20.69
C ARG A 54 -31.45 0.94 -19.69
N PHE A 55 -32.61 1.59 -19.54
CA PHE A 55 -33.71 1.05 -18.71
C PHE A 55 -34.19 -0.33 -19.18
N GLU A 56 -34.19 -0.59 -20.50
CA GLU A 56 -34.60 -1.88 -21.08
C GLU A 56 -33.74 -3.07 -20.64
N GLU A 57 -32.48 -2.82 -20.25
CA GLU A 57 -31.51 -3.86 -19.89
C GLU A 57 -31.55 -4.23 -18.39
N LEU A 58 -32.52 -3.73 -17.64
CA LEU A 58 -32.64 -3.96 -16.21
C LEU A 58 -33.12 -5.39 -15.88
N THR A 59 -32.24 -6.20 -15.29
CA THR A 59 -32.57 -7.51 -14.73
C THR A 59 -32.20 -7.60 -13.24
N SER A 60 -32.83 -8.55 -12.53
CA SER A 60 -32.57 -8.84 -11.11
C SER A 60 -31.08 -9.06 -10.81
N ASP A 61 -30.37 -9.68 -11.74
CA ASP A 61 -29.02 -10.19 -11.55
C ASP A 61 -27.94 -9.10 -11.69
N LYS A 62 -28.35 -7.88 -12.10
CA LYS A 62 -27.50 -6.70 -12.19
C LYS A 62 -27.59 -5.81 -10.94
N LEU A 63 -28.45 -6.15 -9.98
CA LEU A 63 -28.71 -5.34 -8.78
C LEU A 63 -27.63 -5.56 -7.71
N GLY A 64 -27.23 -4.46 -7.05
CA GLY A 64 -26.32 -4.52 -5.90
C GLY A 64 -27.03 -4.76 -4.57
N TYR A 65 -26.33 -5.35 -3.60
CA TYR A 65 -26.78 -5.53 -2.22
C TYR A 65 -26.03 -4.59 -1.24
N ALA A 66 -26.79 -3.95 -0.36
CA ALA A 66 -26.31 -3.26 0.84
C ALA A 66 -27.28 -3.54 1.98
N GLY A 67 -26.77 -3.89 3.17
CA GLY A 67 -27.61 -4.15 4.34
C GLY A 67 -28.19 -2.87 4.95
N VAL A 68 -27.44 -1.78 4.92
CA VAL A 68 -27.82 -0.50 5.53
C VAL A 68 -27.58 0.66 4.56
N VAL A 69 -28.62 1.46 4.32
CA VAL A 69 -28.50 2.74 3.62
C VAL A 69 -29.17 3.83 4.44
N LYS A 70 -28.42 4.86 4.80
CA LYS A 70 -28.86 5.95 5.68
C LYS A 70 -28.43 7.30 5.10
N GLU A 71 -29.33 8.28 5.10
CA GLU A 71 -28.95 9.69 4.92
C GLU A 71 -28.49 10.23 6.27
N LEU A 72 -27.21 10.59 6.38
CA LEU A 72 -26.62 11.16 7.59
C LEU A 72 -26.34 12.65 7.41
N CYS A 73 -26.94 13.46 8.26
CA CYS A 73 -26.64 14.89 8.38
C CYS A 73 -25.36 15.06 9.22
N PHE A 74 -24.37 15.77 8.69
CA PHE A 74 -23.00 15.66 9.18
C PHE A 74 -22.33 17.02 9.47
N GLY A 75 -22.71 17.64 10.59
CA GLY A 75 -22.02 18.81 11.17
C GLY A 75 -22.99 19.91 11.60
N THR A 76 -22.49 21.14 11.64
CA THR A 76 -23.31 22.36 11.82
C THR A 76 -23.88 22.88 10.51
N THR A 77 -23.24 22.60 9.37
CA THR A 77 -23.84 22.76 8.05
C THR A 77 -24.86 21.64 7.81
N LYS A 78 -25.96 21.96 7.12
CA LYS A 78 -27.07 21.02 6.83
C LYS A 78 -26.76 20.08 5.67
N ASP A 79 -25.48 19.74 5.49
CA ASP A 79 -25.02 18.86 4.43
C ASP A 79 -25.41 17.42 4.76
N ARG A 80 -26.08 16.78 3.80
CA ARG A 80 -26.58 15.42 3.90
C ARG A 80 -25.72 14.51 3.04
N MET A 81 -25.30 13.40 3.62
CA MET A 81 -24.48 12.40 2.93
C MET A 81 -25.20 11.06 2.96
N LEU A 82 -25.28 10.39 1.80
CA LEU A 82 -25.74 9.02 1.75
C LEU A 82 -24.60 8.09 2.19
N VAL A 83 -24.84 7.32 3.25
CA VAL A 83 -23.92 6.30 3.75
C VAL A 83 -24.52 4.93 3.46
N ILE A 84 -23.71 4.08 2.81
CA ILE A 84 -24.04 2.73 2.37
C ILE A 84 -23.09 1.79 3.13
N GLU A 85 -23.66 0.94 3.97
CA GLU A 85 -22.97 0.03 4.89
C GLU A 85 -23.46 -1.42 4.67
N GLU A 86 -22.71 -2.39 5.19
CA GLU A 86 -23.04 -3.82 5.10
C GLU A 86 -23.22 -4.34 3.65
N CYS A 87 -22.35 -3.90 2.74
CA CYS A 87 -22.29 -4.41 1.37
C CYS A 87 -21.65 -5.81 1.32
N THR A 88 -21.97 -6.60 0.30
CA THR A 88 -21.44 -7.97 0.11
C THR A 88 -19.94 -8.04 -0.16
N ASN A 89 -19.31 -6.97 -0.64
CA ASN A 89 -17.90 -6.97 -1.06
C ASN A 89 -17.03 -6.03 -0.21
N SER A 90 -16.11 -6.59 0.57
CA SER A 90 -15.16 -5.84 1.42
C SER A 90 -13.99 -5.19 0.68
N LYS A 91 -13.87 -5.36 -0.65
CA LYS A 91 -12.76 -4.83 -1.46
C LYS A 91 -12.77 -3.31 -1.62
N VAL A 92 -13.86 -2.63 -1.28
CA VAL A 92 -13.97 -1.17 -1.34
C VAL A 92 -14.23 -0.64 0.07
N VAL A 93 -13.28 0.13 0.59
CA VAL A 93 -13.39 0.82 1.88
C VAL A 93 -13.26 2.32 1.62
N THR A 94 -14.19 3.11 2.14
CA THR A 94 -14.17 4.58 2.02
C THR A 94 -13.95 5.19 3.39
N ILE A 95 -12.87 5.95 3.55
CA ILE A 95 -12.56 6.69 4.78
C ILE A 95 -13.09 8.12 4.62
N PHE A 96 -14.02 8.52 5.49
CA PHE A 96 -14.58 9.86 5.48
C PHE A 96 -13.88 10.76 6.53
N ILE A 97 -13.20 11.80 6.04
CA ILE A 97 -12.43 12.74 6.87
C ILE A 97 -13.19 14.07 6.97
N ARG A 98 -13.29 14.65 8.17
CA ARG A 98 -13.77 16.02 8.39
C ARG A 98 -12.83 16.79 9.30
N GLY A 99 -12.76 18.11 9.11
CA GLY A 99 -11.95 19.03 9.89
C GLY A 99 -12.44 20.46 9.71
N GLY A 100 -12.19 21.32 10.70
CA GLY A 100 -12.68 22.71 10.70
C GLY A 100 -11.97 23.66 9.72
N ASN A 101 -10.88 23.21 9.08
CA ASN A 101 -10.13 23.97 8.09
C ASN A 101 -9.70 23.03 6.96
N ARG A 102 -9.80 23.46 5.70
CA ARG A 102 -9.36 22.71 4.52
C ARG A 102 -7.91 22.23 4.64
N MET A 103 -7.00 23.06 5.16
CA MET A 103 -5.59 22.65 5.31
C MET A 103 -5.42 21.43 6.23
N ILE A 104 -6.25 21.30 7.27
CA ILE A 104 -6.22 20.14 8.18
C ILE A 104 -6.77 18.89 7.47
N VAL A 105 -7.79 19.03 6.63
CA VAL A 105 -8.37 17.91 5.86
C VAL A 105 -7.40 17.42 4.78
N ASP A 106 -6.77 18.34 4.05
CA ASP A 106 -5.79 18.02 3.01
C ASP A 106 -4.54 17.34 3.62
N GLU A 107 -4.08 17.78 4.80
CA GLU A 107 -2.97 17.16 5.51
C GLU A 107 -3.34 15.79 6.12
N ALA A 108 -4.54 15.66 6.69
CA ALA A 108 -5.05 14.36 7.17
C ALA A 108 -5.17 13.34 6.02
N LYS A 109 -5.57 13.78 4.82
CA LYS A 109 -5.59 12.94 3.62
C LYS A 109 -4.20 12.43 3.23
N ARG A 110 -3.17 13.29 3.28
CA ARG A 110 -1.76 12.88 3.05
C ARG A 110 -1.29 11.90 4.11
N SER A 111 -1.50 12.23 5.38
CA SER A 111 -1.07 11.40 6.52
C SER A 111 -1.65 9.99 6.46
N ILE A 112 -2.94 9.84 6.14
CA ILE A 112 -3.60 8.53 5.96
C ILE A 112 -3.07 7.80 4.72
N HIS A 113 -2.84 8.51 3.61
CA HIS A 113 -2.23 7.91 2.41
C HIS A 113 -0.86 7.30 2.72
N ASP A 114 0.03 8.06 3.36
CA ASP A 114 1.39 7.62 3.68
C ASP A 114 1.40 6.48 4.72
N ALA A 115 0.48 6.52 5.69
CA ALA A 115 0.29 5.43 6.64
C ALA A 115 -0.18 4.14 5.94
N LEU A 116 -1.14 4.24 5.00
CA LEU A 116 -1.60 3.10 4.21
C LEU A 116 -0.49 2.53 3.33
N CYS A 117 0.31 3.36 2.65
CA CYS A 117 1.47 2.90 1.88
C CYS A 117 2.48 2.12 2.76
N ARG A 118 2.78 2.61 3.97
CA ARG A 118 3.66 1.90 4.92
C ARG A 118 3.08 0.57 5.39
N ILE A 119 1.77 0.52 5.64
CA ILE A 119 1.07 -0.72 6.05
C ILE A 119 1.03 -1.72 4.89
N LEU A 120 0.83 -1.27 3.65
CA LEU A 120 0.87 -2.13 2.45
C LEU A 120 2.27 -2.75 2.26
N ASN A 121 3.34 -1.98 2.46
CA ASN A 121 4.72 -2.50 2.43
C ASN A 121 4.98 -3.57 3.51
N LEU A 122 4.24 -3.54 4.63
CA LEU A 122 4.35 -4.51 5.72
C LEU A 122 3.55 -5.81 5.47
N ILE A 123 2.56 -5.80 4.57
CA ILE A 123 1.60 -6.90 4.34
C ILE A 123 2.12 -8.00 3.37
N LYS A 124 3.43 -7.99 3.08
CA LYS A 124 4.20 -8.93 2.22
C LYS A 124 4.06 -8.66 0.72
N THR A 125 5.09 -8.04 0.14
CA THR A 125 5.36 -8.03 -1.31
C THR A 125 6.63 -8.83 -1.64
N LEU A 126 6.73 -9.34 -2.87
CA LEU A 126 7.90 -10.08 -3.37
C LEU A 126 9.20 -9.25 -3.28
N GLU A 127 9.09 -7.93 -3.25
CA GLU A 127 10.19 -6.97 -3.13
C GLU A 127 10.98 -7.11 -1.82
N GLN A 128 10.40 -7.67 -0.76
CA GLN A 128 11.15 -7.91 0.48
C GLN A 128 12.30 -8.93 0.29
N TYR A 129 12.16 -9.90 -0.63
CA TYR A 129 13.18 -10.93 -0.84
C TYR A 129 14.49 -10.34 -1.39
N PRO A 130 14.52 -9.49 -2.43
CA PRO A 130 15.70 -8.73 -2.83
C PRO A 130 16.35 -7.92 -1.71
N PHE A 131 15.59 -7.14 -0.93
CA PHE A 131 16.18 -6.33 0.16
C PHE A 131 16.78 -7.20 1.26
N ARG A 132 16.14 -8.33 1.59
CA ARG A 132 16.66 -9.28 2.56
C ARG A 132 17.90 -10.00 2.04
N ALA A 133 17.88 -10.52 0.82
CA ALA A 133 19.04 -11.16 0.20
C ALA A 133 20.23 -10.20 0.04
N PHE A 134 19.98 -8.92 -0.23
CA PHE A 134 21.02 -7.89 -0.25
C PHE A 134 21.58 -7.59 1.15
N ALA A 135 20.73 -7.52 2.19
CA ALA A 135 21.18 -7.39 3.57
C ALA A 135 22.01 -8.61 4.02
N ASP A 136 21.51 -9.82 3.79
CA ASP A 136 22.21 -11.08 4.09
C ASP A 136 23.56 -11.16 3.32
N ALA A 137 23.61 -10.66 2.08
CA ALA A 137 24.86 -10.57 1.30
C ALA A 137 25.84 -9.53 1.87
N LEU A 138 25.38 -8.37 2.35
CA LEU A 138 26.25 -7.37 2.99
C LEU A 138 26.91 -7.89 4.28
N GLU A 139 26.30 -8.85 4.97
CA GLU A 139 26.89 -9.48 6.16
C GLU A 139 28.11 -10.37 5.84
N SER A 140 28.27 -10.80 4.59
CA SER A 140 29.43 -11.61 4.17
C SER A 140 30.77 -10.88 4.29
N ILE A 141 30.78 -9.55 4.09
CA ILE A 141 31.98 -8.71 4.19
C ILE A 141 32.53 -8.72 5.63
N PRO A 142 31.74 -8.34 6.66
CA PRO A 142 32.20 -8.43 8.04
C PRO A 142 32.38 -9.88 8.51
N LEU A 143 31.59 -10.86 8.04
CA LEU A 143 31.83 -12.28 8.33
C LEU A 143 33.26 -12.69 7.92
N ALA A 144 33.64 -12.39 6.67
CA ALA A 144 34.97 -12.71 6.14
C ALA A 144 36.09 -11.95 6.85
N LEU A 145 35.86 -10.70 7.29
CA LEU A 145 36.84 -9.97 8.12
C LEU A 145 37.06 -10.65 9.47
N ALA A 146 36.00 -11.07 10.16
CA ALA A 146 36.12 -11.79 11.42
C ALA A 146 36.84 -13.14 11.25
N GLU A 147 36.52 -13.91 10.20
CA GLU A 147 37.18 -15.18 9.87
C GLU A 147 38.68 -14.98 9.60
N ASN A 148 39.05 -14.03 8.74
CA ASN A 148 40.44 -13.72 8.41
C ASN A 148 41.24 -13.19 9.62
N SER A 149 40.56 -12.61 10.61
CA SER A 149 41.17 -12.15 11.87
C SER A 149 41.18 -13.21 12.98
N GLY A 150 40.70 -14.43 12.72
CA GLY A 150 40.67 -15.53 13.70
C GLY A 150 39.62 -15.35 14.81
N LEU A 151 38.66 -14.44 14.64
CA LEU A 151 37.55 -14.22 15.58
C LEU A 151 36.42 -15.22 15.31
N ASN A 152 35.58 -15.48 16.32
CA ASN A 152 34.33 -16.23 16.08
C ASN A 152 33.35 -15.33 15.29
N PRO A 153 33.01 -15.66 14.03
CA PRO A 153 32.29 -14.71 13.17
C PRO A 153 30.85 -14.49 13.63
N ILE A 154 30.18 -15.56 14.07
CA ILE A 154 28.80 -15.53 14.56
C ILE A 154 28.69 -14.69 15.83
N HIS A 155 29.59 -14.90 16.79
CA HIS A 155 29.59 -14.12 18.04
C HIS A 155 29.89 -12.64 17.77
N THR A 156 30.93 -12.35 16.99
CA THR A 156 31.37 -10.98 16.68
C THR A 156 30.29 -10.18 15.95
N LEU A 157 29.66 -10.77 14.93
CA LEU A 157 28.53 -10.14 14.23
C LEU A 157 27.32 -9.92 15.14
N THR A 158 27.00 -10.88 16.01
CA THR A 158 25.86 -10.76 16.93
C THR A 158 26.07 -9.60 17.92
N GLU A 159 27.28 -9.44 18.45
CA GLU A 159 27.63 -8.35 19.36
C GLU A 159 27.62 -6.98 18.67
N ILE A 160 28.16 -6.88 17.44
CA ILE A 160 28.15 -5.64 16.66
C ILE A 160 26.70 -5.23 16.31
N LYS A 161 25.88 -6.16 15.79
CA LYS A 161 24.47 -5.90 15.45
C LYS A 161 23.66 -5.43 16.66
N ALA A 162 23.87 -6.03 17.82
CA ALA A 162 23.19 -5.64 19.06
C ALA A 162 23.52 -4.20 19.50
N ARG A 163 24.67 -3.63 19.08
CA ARG A 163 25.13 -2.28 19.44
C ARG A 163 25.05 -1.27 18.28
N GLN A 164 24.52 -1.66 17.11
CA GLN A 164 24.59 -0.92 15.84
C GLN A 164 23.75 0.37 15.76
N ASN A 165 23.47 1.02 16.90
CA ASN A 165 23.00 2.42 16.94
C ASN A 165 24.13 3.43 16.67
N ASN A 166 25.41 3.04 16.80
CA ASN A 166 26.56 3.88 16.44
C ASN A 166 27.13 3.45 15.09
N ALA A 167 27.14 4.37 14.11
CA ALA A 167 27.67 4.14 12.77
C ALA A 167 29.21 3.98 12.70
N ALA A 168 29.93 4.21 13.80
CA ALA A 168 31.38 4.00 13.87
C ALA A 168 31.81 2.57 14.27
N LEU A 169 30.87 1.68 14.59
CA LEU A 169 31.18 0.30 14.99
C LEU A 169 31.57 -0.57 13.79
N GLY A 170 32.60 -1.39 13.97
CA GLY A 170 33.08 -2.35 12.98
C GLY A 170 33.78 -3.54 13.65
N ILE A 171 34.62 -4.25 12.90
CA ILE A 171 35.34 -5.44 13.38
C ILE A 171 36.76 -5.09 13.77
N ASP A 172 37.17 -5.58 14.93
CA ASP A 172 38.52 -5.46 15.45
C ASP A 172 39.49 -6.46 14.80
N CYS A 173 39.92 -6.15 13.59
CA CYS A 173 40.86 -7.01 12.85
C CYS A 173 42.28 -7.05 13.47
N LEU A 174 42.57 -6.19 14.45
CA LEU A 174 43.89 -6.02 15.08
C LEU A 174 43.91 -6.49 16.55
N CYS A 175 42.81 -7.08 17.05
CA CYS A 175 42.65 -7.56 18.42
C CYS A 175 43.02 -6.52 19.49
N LYS A 176 42.70 -5.24 19.25
CA LYS A 176 42.92 -4.12 20.17
C LYS A 176 41.93 -4.07 21.34
N GLY A 177 40.81 -4.79 21.26
CA GLY A 177 39.75 -4.83 22.27
C GLY A 177 38.72 -3.71 22.20
N THR A 178 38.76 -2.86 21.15
CA THR A 178 37.73 -1.84 20.86
C THR A 178 37.07 -2.12 19.52
N ALA A 179 35.76 -1.90 19.40
CA ALA A 179 35.01 -2.06 18.15
C ALA A 179 34.77 -0.74 17.41
N ASP A 180 35.25 0.41 17.91
CA ASP A 180 35.05 1.71 17.25
C ASP A 180 36.15 1.96 16.20
N MET A 181 35.74 2.04 14.94
CA MET A 181 36.65 2.21 13.79
C MET A 181 37.34 3.59 13.78
N LYS A 182 36.77 4.62 14.44
CA LYS A 182 37.43 5.93 14.57
C LYS A 182 38.61 5.86 15.53
N GLU A 183 38.45 5.17 16.66
CA GLU A 183 39.53 4.90 17.63
C GLU A 183 40.62 4.02 17.01
N GLN A 184 40.22 3.04 16.18
CA GLN A 184 41.17 2.20 15.46
C GLN A 184 41.90 2.91 14.31
N HIS A 185 41.47 4.10 13.92
CA HIS A 185 41.88 4.84 12.72
C HIS A 185 41.61 4.10 11.40
N VAL A 186 40.57 3.27 11.36
CA VAL A 186 40.07 2.60 10.15
C VAL A 186 39.07 3.53 9.49
N ILE A 187 39.49 4.20 8.41
CA ILE A 187 38.69 5.21 7.70
C ILE A 187 38.75 4.92 6.20
N GLU A 188 37.59 4.85 5.56
CA GLU A 188 37.44 4.72 4.11
C GLU A 188 36.68 5.93 3.55
N THR A 189 36.89 6.25 2.27
CA THR A 189 36.14 7.34 1.63
C THR A 189 34.73 6.89 1.28
N LEU A 190 33.75 7.77 1.48
CA LEU A 190 32.35 7.53 1.07
C LEU A 190 32.23 7.25 -0.43
N HIS A 191 33.06 7.91 -1.25
CA HIS A 191 33.08 7.73 -2.70
C HIS A 191 33.43 6.29 -3.07
N SER A 192 34.52 5.73 -2.51
CA SER A 192 34.94 4.35 -2.76
C SER A 192 33.90 3.33 -2.31
N LYS A 193 33.20 3.55 -1.18
CA LYS A 193 32.11 2.66 -0.74
C LYS A 193 30.89 2.71 -1.67
N ASN A 194 30.49 3.90 -2.11
CA ASN A 194 29.37 4.04 -3.06
C ASN A 194 29.68 3.35 -4.40
N GLU A 195 30.90 3.51 -4.91
CA GLU A 195 31.35 2.85 -6.15
C GLU A 195 31.40 1.32 -6.01
N GLN A 196 31.94 0.78 -4.91
CA GLN A 196 31.98 -0.66 -4.65
C GLN A 196 30.57 -1.29 -4.69
N ILE A 197 29.59 -0.66 -4.04
CA ILE A 197 28.20 -1.14 -4.02
C ILE A 197 27.55 -1.03 -5.40
N LEU A 198 27.79 0.08 -6.12
CA LEU A 198 27.24 0.30 -7.45
C LEU A 198 27.74 -0.74 -8.45
N LEU A 199 29.07 -0.94 -8.54
CA LEU A 199 29.69 -1.89 -9.45
C LEU A 199 29.28 -3.34 -9.14
N ALA A 200 29.21 -3.72 -7.87
CA ALA A 200 28.72 -5.05 -7.47
C ALA A 200 27.26 -5.27 -7.93
N THR A 201 26.41 -4.27 -7.76
CA THR A 201 25.00 -4.33 -8.19
C THR A 201 24.86 -4.40 -9.71
N GLU A 202 25.70 -3.68 -10.45
CA GLU A 202 25.74 -3.70 -11.92
C GLU A 202 26.19 -5.06 -12.46
N VAL A 203 27.22 -5.68 -11.86
CA VAL A 203 27.64 -7.05 -12.22
C VAL A 203 26.52 -8.06 -11.97
N VAL A 204 25.83 -7.99 -10.82
CA VAL A 204 24.67 -8.86 -10.53
C VAL A 204 23.54 -8.65 -11.54
N ARG A 205 23.25 -7.41 -11.92
CA ARG A 205 22.26 -7.08 -12.96
C ARG A 205 22.64 -7.71 -14.32
N ASN A 206 23.90 -7.57 -14.73
CA ASN A 206 24.39 -8.10 -16.00
C ASN A 206 24.35 -9.64 -16.03
N ILE A 207 24.72 -10.31 -14.94
CA ILE A 207 24.60 -11.77 -14.80
C ILE A 207 23.13 -12.21 -14.79
N SER A 208 22.25 -11.48 -14.10
CA SER A 208 20.81 -11.80 -14.07
C SER A 208 20.17 -11.72 -15.45
N LEU A 209 20.57 -10.77 -16.30
CA LEU A 209 20.12 -10.64 -17.70
C LEU A 209 20.65 -11.77 -18.61
N LEU A 210 21.77 -12.41 -18.25
CA LEU A 210 22.31 -13.57 -18.96
C LEU A 210 21.67 -14.89 -18.52
N LEU A 211 21.32 -15.04 -17.24
CA LEU A 211 20.68 -16.24 -16.69
C LEU A 211 19.18 -16.27 -16.95
N TYR A 212 18.54 -15.10 -16.98
CA TYR A 212 17.17 -14.90 -17.40
C TYR A 212 17.19 -13.91 -18.58
N PRO A 213 17.56 -14.36 -19.80
CA PRO A 213 17.27 -13.57 -20.98
C PRO A 213 15.77 -13.29 -21.00
N ASP A 214 15.38 -12.07 -21.35
CA ASP A 214 13.97 -11.73 -21.55
C ASP A 214 13.42 -12.51 -22.76
N ASP A 215 12.99 -13.75 -22.52
CA ASP A 215 12.25 -14.58 -23.47
C ASP A 215 11.04 -13.77 -23.93
N GLY A 216 11.14 -13.29 -25.16
CA GLY A 216 10.46 -12.07 -25.58
C GLY A 216 8.97 -12.07 -25.29
N LYS A 217 8.52 -11.15 -24.43
CA LYS A 217 7.09 -10.85 -24.26
C LYS A 217 6.52 -10.11 -25.47
N GLN A 218 6.53 -10.79 -26.61
CA GLN A 218 5.35 -10.76 -27.48
C GLN A 218 4.22 -11.52 -26.76
N HIS A 219 3.44 -10.83 -25.93
CA HIS A 219 2.11 -11.31 -25.55
C HIS A 219 1.17 -10.14 -25.20
N ARG A 220 0.33 -9.81 -26.21
CA ARG A 220 -0.99 -9.17 -26.18
C ARG A 220 -1.23 -7.98 -25.25
#